data_AF-A0A6I4THJ7-F1
#
_entry.id   AF-A0A6I4THJ7-F1
#
_cell.length_a   1.000
_cell.length_b   1.000
_cell.length_c   1.000
_cell.angle_alpha   90.00
_cell.angle_beta   90.00
_cell.angle_gamma   90.00
#
_symmetry.space_group_name_H-M   'P 1'
#
loop_
_entity.id
_entity.type
_entity.pdbx_description
1 polymer ?
#
loop_
_entity_poly.entity_id
_entity_poly.type
_entity_poly.pdbx_seq_one_letter_code
_entity_poly.pdbx_strand_id
1 'polypeptide(L)'
;MTRTAKMCRMLALFAGTALASASLTGCATQAAPRADLSAGKAEAALKKGNVGSAVANAEAAVLADPRNAAYRTMLGAAYMEAGRFLAARTSFDDAMTLGDASARTALGYVLASIAAGERAAALQVLGARQNEIPASDLGLALALAGETREAVHVLTTAVRSGDNTPKSRQNLAYALALNGEWAGARIMAAEDVPADQLDARLQEWAQLARPESFGVRVASVLGTRIATDPGQPVHLALANHPTIPQLAAEAEAFAEPLAPTQAAEGPVLAQAELPPADGAAYADVGVRLAAAAPAPSPQSFDSAFTAEAAASVTAVAEPRTVTKPVVQPAPARVAAARPSVRRAPARAVEPAATSGNHLVQLGSFSSEAAARRAWGIYVARIPQLSGFDMVITKAVVRGKTYYRVSAGGLQRAQAGSICSSVKSRGQACFAWSQGRPMPGAVARTTRMAAR
;
A
#
# COMPACT_ATOMS: atom_id res chain seq x y z
N MET A 1 65.12 -43.73 21.71
CA MET A 1 64.68 -43.31 20.34
C MET A 1 63.58 -44.26 19.84
N THR A 2 63.15 -44.14 18.58
CA THR A 2 62.28 -45.10 17.84
C THR A 2 60.90 -45.47 18.44
N ARG A 3 59.95 -44.51 18.47
CA ARG A 3 58.51 -44.87 18.46
C ARG A 3 57.55 -43.93 17.70
N THR A 4 57.93 -42.67 17.46
CA THR A 4 57.07 -41.65 16.83
C THR A 4 56.91 -41.75 15.30
N ALA A 5 57.79 -42.46 14.59
CA ALA A 5 57.85 -42.41 13.12
C ALA A 5 56.75 -43.20 12.37
N LYS A 6 56.04 -44.14 13.00
CA LYS A 6 55.09 -45.03 12.30
C LYS A 6 53.66 -44.48 12.15
N MET A 7 53.18 -43.64 13.07
CA MET A 7 51.81 -43.11 13.00
C MET A 7 51.62 -42.08 11.86
N CYS A 8 52.67 -41.35 11.47
CA CYS A 8 52.55 -40.26 10.49
C CYS A 8 52.31 -40.73 9.04
N ARG A 9 52.55 -42.01 8.71
CA ARG A 9 52.35 -42.54 7.34
C ARG A 9 50.95 -43.10 7.05
N MET A 10 50.15 -43.42 8.06
CA MET A 10 48.86 -44.09 7.84
C MET A 10 47.69 -43.10 7.58
N LEU A 11 47.82 -41.85 8.03
CA LEU A 11 46.84 -40.79 7.79
C LEU A 11 46.90 -40.16 6.39
N ALA A 12 48.00 -40.37 5.65
CA ALA A 12 48.19 -39.77 4.32
C ALA A 12 47.38 -40.44 3.19
N LEU A 13 46.83 -41.64 3.41
CA LEU A 13 46.24 -42.47 2.35
C LEU A 13 44.70 -42.42 2.26
N PHE A 14 44.02 -41.77 3.20
CA PHE A 14 42.57 -41.54 3.15
C PHE A 14 42.17 -40.13 2.64
N ALA A 15 43.14 -39.25 2.39
CA ALA A 15 42.88 -37.91 1.84
C ALA A 15 42.66 -37.91 0.30
N GLY A 16 43.01 -39.00 -0.41
CA GLY A 16 43.04 -39.03 -1.87
C GLY A 16 41.69 -39.28 -2.57
N THR A 17 40.69 -39.83 -1.89
CA THR A 17 39.43 -40.30 -2.50
C THR A 17 38.22 -39.39 -2.23
N ALA A 18 38.38 -38.31 -1.47
CA ALA A 18 37.31 -37.37 -1.12
C ALA A 18 37.19 -36.15 -2.06
N LEU A 19 38.12 -35.95 -3.02
CA LEU A 19 38.16 -34.78 -3.91
C LEU A 19 37.59 -35.02 -5.33
N ALA A 20 37.21 -36.24 -5.68
CA ALA A 20 36.83 -36.61 -7.05
C ALA A 20 35.31 -36.59 -7.35
N SER A 21 34.48 -36.17 -6.39
CA SER A 21 33.00 -36.20 -6.49
C SER A 21 32.32 -34.85 -6.24
N ALA A 22 33.08 -33.77 -6.04
CA ALA A 22 32.56 -32.43 -5.73
C ALA A 22 32.51 -31.46 -6.93
N SER A 23 32.90 -31.90 -8.13
CA SER A 23 33.02 -31.06 -9.34
C SER A 23 31.88 -31.25 -10.37
N LEU A 24 30.84 -32.01 -10.01
CA LEU A 24 29.65 -32.25 -10.87
C LEU A 24 28.31 -31.86 -10.22
N THR A 25 28.34 -31.09 -9.13
CA THR A 25 27.24 -30.16 -8.85
C THR A 25 27.29 -29.05 -9.91
N GLY A 26 26.73 -29.35 -11.08
CA GLY A 26 26.52 -28.35 -12.13
C GLY A 26 25.64 -27.20 -11.61
N CYS A 27 25.55 -26.12 -12.38
CA CYS A 27 24.77 -24.94 -12.04
C CYS A 27 23.27 -25.27 -11.98
N ALA A 28 22.82 -25.82 -10.84
CA ALA A 28 21.46 -25.67 -10.35
C ALA A 28 21.26 -24.18 -10.03
N THR A 29 21.10 -23.38 -11.08
CA THR A 29 20.50 -22.06 -11.01
C THR A 29 19.20 -22.24 -10.24
N GLN A 30 19.17 -21.75 -9.00
CA GLN A 30 18.00 -21.89 -8.13
C GLN A 30 16.85 -21.18 -8.84
N ALA A 31 15.97 -21.97 -9.48
CA ALA A 31 15.10 -21.50 -10.55
C ALA A 31 14.36 -20.25 -10.07
N ALA A 32 14.55 -19.14 -10.80
CA ALA A 32 14.25 -17.80 -10.32
C ALA A 32 12.82 -17.79 -9.72
N PRO A 33 12.67 -17.43 -8.43
CA PRO A 33 11.42 -17.66 -7.72
C PRO A 33 10.30 -16.95 -8.47
N ARG A 34 9.34 -17.74 -8.99
CA ARG A 34 8.40 -17.35 -10.04
C ARG A 34 7.95 -15.89 -9.88
N ALA A 35 7.98 -15.11 -10.95
CA ALA A 35 7.87 -13.66 -10.87
C ALA A 35 6.61 -13.21 -10.11
N ASP A 36 5.50 -13.94 -10.25
CA ASP A 36 4.25 -13.78 -9.50
C ASP A 36 4.41 -13.93 -7.97
N LEU A 37 5.15 -14.95 -7.52
CA LEU A 37 5.44 -15.20 -6.09
C LEU A 37 6.39 -14.15 -5.51
N SER A 38 7.28 -13.60 -6.33
CA SER A 38 8.20 -12.54 -5.93
C SER A 38 7.47 -11.18 -5.85
N ALA A 39 6.66 -10.85 -6.86
CA ALA A 39 5.80 -9.67 -6.88
C ALA A 39 4.80 -9.66 -5.70
N GLY A 40 4.11 -10.78 -5.44
CA GLY A 40 3.19 -10.88 -4.30
C GLY A 40 3.86 -10.71 -2.93
N LYS A 41 5.14 -11.12 -2.78
CA LYS A 41 5.93 -10.84 -1.57
C LYS A 41 6.34 -9.37 -1.48
N ALA A 42 6.70 -8.75 -2.60
CA ALA A 42 7.05 -7.33 -2.65
C ALA A 42 5.85 -6.45 -2.28
N GLU A 43 4.68 -6.68 -2.88
CA GLU A 43 3.41 -6.01 -2.53
C GLU A 43 3.07 -6.21 -1.05
N ALA A 44 3.18 -7.45 -0.55
CA ALA A 44 2.95 -7.77 0.85
C ALA A 44 4.03 -7.21 1.81
N ALA A 45 5.16 -6.71 1.31
CA ALA A 45 6.20 -6.01 2.07
C ALA A 45 5.99 -4.49 2.04
N LEU A 46 5.62 -3.91 0.89
CA LEU A 46 5.16 -2.53 0.73
C LEU A 46 4.00 -2.24 1.70
N LYS A 47 2.95 -3.08 1.67
CA LYS A 47 1.78 -3.01 2.58
C LYS A 47 2.10 -3.24 4.06
N LYS A 48 3.36 -3.46 4.43
CA LYS A 48 3.86 -3.61 5.81
C LYS A 48 4.96 -2.59 6.17
N GLY A 49 5.29 -1.65 5.27
CA GLY A 49 6.42 -0.73 5.43
C GLY A 49 7.78 -1.43 5.52
N ASN A 50 7.90 -2.67 5.02
CA ASN A 50 9.15 -3.44 5.06
C ASN A 50 9.97 -3.19 3.79
N VAL A 51 10.43 -1.95 3.67
CA VAL A 51 11.18 -1.38 2.53
C VAL A 51 12.25 -2.33 1.99
N GLY A 52 13.14 -2.84 2.85
CA GLY A 52 14.26 -3.69 2.42
C GLY A 52 13.80 -5.01 1.78
N SER A 53 12.72 -5.63 2.28
CA SER A 53 12.14 -6.81 1.63
C SER A 53 11.28 -6.45 0.42
N ALA A 54 10.66 -5.26 0.37
CA ALA A 54 9.93 -4.81 -0.80
C ALA A 54 10.87 -4.68 -2.01
N VAL A 55 11.99 -3.97 -1.84
CA VAL A 55 13.04 -3.84 -2.86
C VAL A 55 13.55 -5.21 -3.29
N ALA A 56 14.05 -6.04 -2.38
CA ALA A 56 14.67 -7.32 -2.74
C ALA A 56 13.70 -8.31 -3.45
N ASN A 57 12.40 -8.27 -3.15
CA ASN A 57 11.41 -9.13 -3.83
C ASN A 57 10.92 -8.51 -5.16
N ALA A 58 10.92 -7.18 -5.31
CA ALA A 58 10.62 -6.52 -6.58
C ALA A 58 11.78 -6.64 -7.57
N GLU A 59 13.03 -6.50 -7.10
CA GLU A 59 14.25 -6.78 -7.86
C GLU A 59 14.22 -8.24 -8.37
N ALA A 60 13.84 -9.19 -7.52
CA ALA A 60 13.68 -10.61 -7.91
C ALA A 60 12.51 -10.86 -8.89
N ALA A 61 11.43 -10.09 -8.83
CA ALA A 61 10.32 -10.19 -9.80
C ALA A 61 10.74 -9.69 -11.18
N VAL A 62 11.40 -8.54 -11.26
CA VAL A 62 11.94 -8.00 -12.52
C VAL A 62 13.09 -8.86 -13.05
N LEU A 63 13.91 -9.49 -12.20
CA LEU A 63 14.91 -10.46 -12.65
C LEU A 63 14.29 -11.70 -13.31
N ALA A 64 13.12 -12.14 -12.83
CA ALA A 64 12.41 -13.31 -13.35
C ALA A 64 11.54 -13.00 -14.58
N ASP A 65 11.07 -11.76 -14.75
CA ASP A 65 10.31 -11.29 -15.92
C ASP A 65 10.64 -9.82 -16.25
N PRO A 66 11.74 -9.56 -17.00
CA PRO A 66 12.32 -8.22 -17.14
C PRO A 66 11.52 -7.22 -17.97
N ARG A 67 10.61 -7.68 -18.83
CA ARG A 67 9.76 -6.85 -19.71
C ARG A 67 8.34 -6.67 -19.17
N ASN A 68 8.10 -7.05 -17.92
CA ASN A 68 6.81 -6.86 -17.26
C ASN A 68 6.68 -5.43 -16.70
N ALA A 69 5.93 -4.59 -17.40
CA ALA A 69 5.74 -3.19 -17.01
C ALA A 69 5.16 -3.05 -15.58
N ALA A 70 4.27 -3.96 -15.15
CA ALA A 70 3.71 -3.92 -13.80
C ALA A 70 4.75 -4.25 -12.70
N TYR A 71 5.71 -5.13 -12.98
CA TYR A 71 6.81 -5.40 -12.05
C TYR A 71 7.85 -4.27 -12.04
N ARG A 72 8.11 -3.63 -13.19
CA ARG A 72 8.93 -2.39 -13.26
C ARG A 72 8.31 -1.25 -12.46
N THR A 73 6.99 -1.02 -12.59
CA THR A 73 6.23 -0.06 -11.76
C THR A 73 6.25 -0.42 -10.27
N MET A 74 6.14 -1.70 -9.92
CA MET A 74 6.25 -2.17 -8.52
C MET A 74 7.66 -1.94 -7.94
N LEU A 75 8.70 -2.15 -8.75
CA LEU A 75 10.09 -1.87 -8.40
C LEU A 75 10.34 -0.37 -8.21
N GLY A 76 9.77 0.47 -9.08
CA GLY A 76 9.77 1.93 -8.92
C GLY A 76 9.17 2.36 -7.58
N ALA A 77 8.00 1.82 -7.22
CA ALA A 77 7.37 2.08 -5.93
C ALA A 77 8.22 1.60 -4.74
N ALA A 78 8.86 0.43 -4.83
CA ALA A 78 9.76 -0.07 -3.79
C ALA A 78 11.01 0.79 -3.60
N TYR A 79 11.53 1.39 -4.67
CA TYR A 79 12.63 2.35 -4.57
C TYR A 79 12.19 3.72 -4.03
N MET A 80 10.96 4.19 -4.32
CA MET A 80 10.40 5.41 -3.71
C MET A 80 10.30 5.27 -2.18
N GLU A 81 9.75 4.16 -1.70
CA GLU A 81 9.72 3.78 -0.28
C GLU A 81 11.12 3.67 0.35
N ALA A 82 12.13 3.30 -0.46
CA ALA A 82 13.53 3.24 -0.06
C ALA A 82 14.26 4.59 -0.08
N GLY A 83 13.65 5.66 -0.62
CA GLY A 83 14.32 6.94 -0.83
C GLY A 83 15.35 6.93 -1.95
N ARG A 84 15.29 5.92 -2.83
CA ARG A 84 16.18 5.70 -3.98
C ARG A 84 15.54 6.28 -5.24
N PHE A 85 15.56 7.60 -5.34
CA PHE A 85 14.80 8.33 -6.35
C PHE A 85 15.33 8.19 -7.79
N LEU A 86 16.63 7.93 -7.99
CA LEU A 86 17.19 7.66 -9.32
C LEU A 86 16.78 6.25 -9.79
N ALA A 87 16.95 5.24 -8.92
CA ALA A 87 16.51 3.88 -9.20
C ALA A 87 15.00 3.78 -9.41
N ALA A 88 14.22 4.55 -8.64
CA ALA A 88 12.78 4.69 -8.83
C ALA A 88 12.46 5.27 -10.22
N ARG A 89 13.09 6.40 -10.59
CA ARG A 89 12.88 7.04 -11.90
C ARG A 89 13.13 6.05 -13.03
N THR A 90 14.31 5.42 -13.08
CA THR A 90 14.64 4.41 -14.11
C THR A 90 13.60 3.30 -14.19
N SER A 91 13.09 2.82 -13.05
CA SER A 91 12.14 1.70 -13.03
C SER A 91 10.72 2.10 -13.46
N PHE A 92 10.32 3.37 -13.30
CA PHE A 92 9.09 3.88 -13.92
C PHE A 92 9.28 4.23 -15.40
N ASP A 93 10.48 4.69 -15.80
CA ASP A 93 10.88 4.94 -17.20
C ASP A 93 10.84 3.65 -18.02
N ASP A 94 11.43 2.56 -17.49
CA ASP A 94 11.29 1.19 -18.00
C ASP A 94 9.82 0.81 -18.21
N ALA A 95 8.96 1.06 -17.21
CA ALA A 95 7.56 0.66 -17.24
C ALA A 95 6.76 1.41 -18.31
N MET A 96 6.95 2.73 -18.43
CA MET A 96 6.33 3.53 -19.49
C MET A 96 6.84 3.12 -20.87
N THR A 97 8.14 2.79 -21.00
CA THR A 97 8.74 2.28 -22.24
C THR A 97 8.17 0.92 -22.64
N LEU A 98 7.79 0.10 -21.66
CA LEU A 98 7.08 -1.18 -21.84
C LEU A 98 5.55 -1.04 -21.95
N GLY A 99 5.03 0.19 -22.08
CA GLY A 99 3.63 0.48 -22.38
C GLY A 99 2.70 0.75 -21.17
N ASP A 100 3.22 0.87 -19.94
CA ASP A 100 2.41 1.32 -18.79
C ASP A 100 2.06 2.82 -18.92
N ALA A 101 0.96 3.09 -19.60
CA ALA A 101 0.38 4.41 -19.77
C ALA A 101 -0.48 4.86 -18.58
N SER A 102 -0.36 4.26 -17.39
CA SER A 102 -1.20 4.65 -16.25
C SER A 102 -0.72 5.93 -15.57
N ALA A 103 -1.65 6.82 -15.21
CA ALA A 103 -1.38 8.07 -14.49
C ALA A 103 -0.62 7.86 -13.17
N ARG A 104 -0.73 6.67 -12.54
CA ARG A 104 0.05 6.28 -11.36
C ARG A 104 1.54 6.18 -11.67
N THR A 105 1.90 5.56 -12.78
CA THR A 105 3.28 5.33 -13.22
C THR A 105 3.90 6.63 -13.73
N ALA A 106 3.13 7.44 -14.45
CA ALA A 106 3.51 8.81 -14.81
C ALA A 106 3.78 9.69 -13.57
N LEU A 107 2.88 9.70 -12.57
CA LEU A 107 3.10 10.42 -11.31
C LEU A 107 4.31 9.87 -10.51
N GLY A 108 4.50 8.55 -10.50
CA GLY A 108 5.66 7.90 -9.89
C GLY A 108 6.97 8.38 -10.50
N TYR A 109 7.06 8.36 -11.84
CA TYR A 109 8.19 8.91 -12.58
C TYR A 109 8.42 10.40 -12.29
N VAL A 110 7.37 11.21 -12.32
CA VAL A 110 7.43 12.65 -12.08
C VAL A 110 7.97 12.95 -10.68
N LEU A 111 7.43 12.32 -9.64
CA LEU A 111 7.88 12.54 -8.27
C LEU A 111 9.32 12.04 -8.06
N ALA A 112 9.67 10.89 -8.63
CA ALA A 112 11.05 10.39 -8.61
C ALA A 112 12.03 11.36 -9.31
N SER A 113 11.64 11.90 -10.47
CA SER A 113 12.44 12.87 -11.24
C SER A 113 12.60 14.19 -10.51
N ILE A 114 11.53 14.75 -9.91
CA ILE A 114 11.62 15.95 -9.07
C ILE A 114 12.58 15.70 -7.89
N ALA A 115 12.47 14.54 -7.24
CA ALA A 115 13.32 14.21 -6.09
C ALA A 115 14.80 14.00 -6.45
N ALA A 116 15.07 13.47 -7.65
CA ALA A 116 16.40 13.35 -8.24
C ALA A 116 16.99 14.69 -8.76
N GLY A 117 16.17 15.75 -8.86
CA GLY A 117 16.57 17.05 -9.43
C GLY A 117 16.36 17.15 -10.94
N GLU A 118 15.84 16.12 -11.60
CA GLU A 118 15.55 16.05 -13.05
C GLU A 118 14.23 16.77 -13.41
N ARG A 119 14.12 18.04 -12.96
CA ARG A 119 12.94 18.90 -13.09
C ARG A 119 12.38 18.98 -14.52
N ALA A 120 13.26 19.04 -15.53
CA ALA A 120 12.86 19.19 -16.93
C ALA A 120 12.06 17.97 -17.44
N ALA A 121 12.55 16.75 -17.15
CA ALA A 121 11.87 15.51 -17.51
C ALA A 121 10.53 15.36 -16.77
N ALA A 122 10.49 15.76 -15.49
CA ALA A 122 9.26 15.79 -14.70
C ALA A 122 8.18 16.69 -15.34
N LEU A 123 8.53 17.91 -15.73
CA LEU A 123 7.60 18.86 -16.35
C LEU A 123 7.16 18.42 -17.75
N GLN A 124 8.05 17.79 -18.53
CA GLN A 124 7.70 17.21 -19.83
C GLN A 124 6.60 16.12 -19.70
N VAL A 125 6.75 15.20 -18.75
CA VAL A 125 5.75 14.15 -18.51
C VAL A 125 4.45 14.72 -17.93
N LEU A 126 4.51 15.70 -17.02
CA LEU A 126 3.31 16.38 -16.52
C LEU A 126 2.52 17.08 -17.65
N GLY A 127 3.20 17.85 -18.50
CA GLY A 127 2.55 18.54 -19.64
C GLY A 127 1.91 17.57 -20.62
N ALA A 128 2.55 16.43 -20.89
CA ALA A 128 2.00 15.38 -21.76
C ALA A 128 0.80 14.63 -21.15
N ARG A 129 0.79 14.42 -19.82
CA ARG A 129 -0.21 13.60 -19.09
C ARG A 129 -1.25 14.40 -18.32
N GLN A 130 -1.30 15.72 -18.48
CA GLN A 130 -2.16 16.65 -17.70
C GLN A 130 -3.66 16.28 -17.68
N ASN A 131 -4.17 15.65 -18.75
CA ASN A 131 -5.57 15.24 -18.86
C ASN A 131 -5.88 13.86 -18.23
N GLU A 132 -4.85 13.09 -17.89
CA GLU A 132 -4.96 11.76 -17.28
C GLU A 132 -4.74 11.82 -15.76
N ILE A 133 -4.02 12.84 -15.29
CA ILE A 133 -3.67 13.05 -13.89
C ILE A 133 -4.77 13.87 -13.19
N PRO A 134 -5.30 13.44 -12.03
CA PRO A 134 -6.27 14.24 -11.27
C PRO A 134 -5.71 15.63 -10.93
N ALA A 135 -6.51 16.68 -11.11
CA ALA A 135 -6.05 18.07 -10.97
C ALA A 135 -5.40 18.38 -9.59
N SER A 136 -5.88 17.75 -8.52
CA SER A 136 -5.30 17.83 -7.17
C SER A 136 -3.88 17.26 -7.07
N ASP A 137 -3.58 16.21 -7.83
CA ASP A 137 -2.26 15.57 -7.89
C ASP A 137 -1.34 16.24 -8.91
N LEU A 138 -1.87 16.68 -10.05
CA LEU A 138 -1.17 17.52 -11.04
C LEU A 138 -0.64 18.80 -10.40
N GLY A 139 -1.53 19.54 -9.69
CA GLY A 139 -1.16 20.77 -9.00
C GLY A 139 -0.13 20.56 -7.89
N LEU A 140 -0.23 19.48 -7.12
CA LEU A 140 0.79 19.13 -6.12
C LEU A 140 2.15 18.82 -6.77
N ALA A 141 2.15 18.07 -7.89
CA ALA A 141 3.37 17.76 -8.61
C ALA A 141 4.04 19.01 -9.23
N LEU A 142 3.25 19.93 -9.80
CA LEU A 142 3.72 21.24 -10.26
C LEU A 142 4.34 22.06 -9.11
N ALA A 143 3.70 22.09 -7.94
CA ALA A 143 4.21 22.80 -6.77
C ALA A 143 5.55 22.22 -6.29
N LEU A 144 5.67 20.88 -6.27
CA LEU A 144 6.90 20.17 -5.90
C LEU A 144 8.04 20.43 -6.92
N ALA A 145 7.71 20.46 -8.21
CA ALA A 145 8.63 20.86 -9.28
C ALA A 145 8.99 22.36 -9.25
N GLY A 146 8.28 23.17 -8.47
CA GLY A 146 8.51 24.61 -8.31
C GLY A 146 7.80 25.49 -9.35
N GLU A 147 6.86 24.97 -10.13
CA GLU A 147 5.91 25.80 -10.91
C GLU A 147 4.75 26.24 -10.01
N THR A 148 5.09 26.95 -8.93
CA THR A 148 4.18 27.26 -7.81
C THR A 148 2.99 28.12 -8.21
N ARG A 149 3.17 29.07 -9.15
CA ARG A 149 2.10 29.92 -9.66
C ARG A 149 1.07 29.14 -10.48
N GLU A 150 1.54 28.20 -11.31
CA GLU A 150 0.66 27.32 -12.09
C GLU A 150 -0.07 26.34 -11.17
N ALA A 151 0.66 25.74 -10.22
CA ALA A 151 0.08 24.88 -9.19
C ALA A 151 -1.06 25.55 -8.41
N VAL A 152 -0.87 26.79 -7.94
CA VAL A 152 -1.91 27.57 -7.26
C VAL A 152 -3.11 27.80 -8.18
N HIS A 153 -2.91 28.07 -9.47
CA HIS A 153 -4.01 28.23 -10.43
C HIS A 153 -4.79 26.92 -10.64
N VAL A 154 -4.10 25.80 -10.89
CA VAL A 154 -4.70 24.48 -11.09
C VAL A 154 -5.49 24.04 -9.85
N LEU A 155 -4.90 24.16 -8.65
CA LEU A 155 -5.53 23.76 -7.40
C LEU A 155 -6.69 24.67 -7.00
N THR A 156 -6.57 25.98 -7.21
CA THR A 156 -7.68 26.93 -7.02
C THR A 156 -8.86 26.59 -7.94
N THR A 157 -8.58 26.19 -9.18
CA THR A 157 -9.61 25.79 -10.14
C THR A 157 -10.25 24.46 -9.73
N ALA A 158 -9.47 23.44 -9.38
CA ALA A 158 -9.98 22.15 -8.91
C ALA A 158 -10.92 22.30 -7.69
N VAL A 159 -10.51 23.06 -6.67
CA VAL A 159 -11.31 23.32 -5.46
C VAL A 159 -12.61 24.07 -5.79
N ARG A 160 -12.58 25.04 -6.71
CA ARG A 160 -13.79 25.76 -7.17
C ARG A 160 -14.72 24.90 -8.03
N SER A 161 -14.17 24.00 -8.83
CA SER A 161 -14.91 23.12 -9.75
C SER A 161 -15.49 21.86 -9.10
N GLY A 162 -15.31 21.67 -7.78
CA GLY A 162 -15.98 20.62 -7.00
C GLY A 162 -15.06 19.67 -6.25
N ASP A 163 -13.76 19.64 -6.55
CA ASP A 163 -12.75 18.90 -5.76
C ASP A 163 -12.35 19.71 -4.51
N ASN A 164 -13.35 20.08 -3.71
CA ASN A 164 -13.16 20.74 -2.42
C ASN A 164 -12.98 19.70 -1.29
N THR A 165 -12.08 18.75 -1.51
CA THR A 165 -11.72 17.73 -0.52
C THR A 165 -10.64 18.25 0.44
N PRO A 166 -10.52 17.70 1.67
CA PRO A 166 -9.42 18.02 2.58
C PRO A 166 -8.03 17.83 1.95
N LYS A 167 -7.86 16.83 1.07
CA LYS A 167 -6.63 16.63 0.30
C LYS A 167 -6.35 17.84 -0.59
N SER A 168 -7.32 18.24 -1.41
CA SER A 168 -7.16 19.30 -2.41
C SER A 168 -7.01 20.68 -1.78
N ARG A 169 -7.67 20.95 -0.64
CA ARG A 169 -7.40 22.14 0.18
C ARG A 169 -6.00 22.13 0.78
N GLN A 170 -5.55 21.03 1.38
CA GLN A 170 -4.19 20.94 1.93
C GLN A 170 -3.12 21.06 0.84
N ASN A 171 -3.36 20.52 -0.36
CA ASN A 171 -2.50 20.69 -1.53
C ASN A 171 -2.46 22.18 -1.96
N LEU A 172 -3.62 22.86 -2.04
CA LEU A 172 -3.69 24.29 -2.34
C LEU A 172 -2.97 25.14 -1.29
N ALA A 173 -3.17 24.87 0.00
CA ALA A 173 -2.49 25.55 1.09
C ALA A 173 -0.96 25.38 1.02
N TYR A 174 -0.49 24.18 0.69
CA TYR A 174 0.94 23.91 0.51
C TYR A 174 1.50 24.60 -0.74
N ALA A 175 0.78 24.59 -1.86
CA ALA A 175 1.18 25.31 -3.08
C ALA A 175 1.26 26.83 -2.85
N LEU A 176 0.28 27.41 -2.12
CA LEU A 176 0.32 28.82 -1.68
C LEU A 176 1.53 29.12 -0.80
N ALA A 177 1.87 28.23 0.14
CA ALA A 177 3.06 28.38 0.99
C ALA A 177 4.36 28.35 0.17
N LEU A 178 4.48 27.41 -0.76
CA LEU A 178 5.62 27.35 -1.70
C LEU A 178 5.67 28.57 -2.64
N ASN A 179 4.53 29.16 -2.99
CA ASN A 179 4.45 30.40 -3.77
C ASN A 179 4.74 31.67 -2.95
N GLY A 180 4.95 31.55 -1.62
CA GLY A 180 5.16 32.68 -0.71
C GLY A 180 3.89 33.38 -0.21
N GLU A 181 2.70 32.88 -0.57
CA GLU A 181 1.39 33.42 -0.19
C GLU A 181 0.95 32.97 1.21
N TRP A 182 1.80 33.21 2.21
CA TRP A 182 1.66 32.70 3.59
C TRP A 182 0.32 33.02 4.27
N ALA A 183 -0.31 34.15 3.92
CA ALA A 183 -1.64 34.51 4.43
C ALA A 183 -2.73 33.58 3.85
N GLY A 184 -2.74 33.36 2.52
CA GLY A 184 -3.66 32.43 1.87
C GLY A 184 -3.41 30.98 2.30
N ALA A 185 -2.14 30.59 2.42
CA ALA A 185 -1.73 29.29 2.92
C ALA A 185 -2.26 29.02 4.33
N ARG A 186 -2.15 29.99 5.25
CA ARG A 186 -2.71 29.89 6.61
C ARG A 186 -4.23 29.72 6.60
N ILE A 187 -4.95 30.53 5.81
CA ILE A 187 -6.42 30.49 5.73
C ILE A 187 -6.88 29.12 5.21
N MET A 188 -6.34 28.67 4.08
CA MET A 188 -6.72 27.40 3.45
C MET A 188 -6.29 26.19 4.30
N ALA A 189 -5.15 26.25 4.99
CA ALA A 189 -4.73 25.19 5.90
C ALA A 189 -5.64 25.06 7.13
N ALA A 190 -6.17 26.17 7.64
CA ALA A 190 -7.03 26.22 8.84
C ALA A 190 -8.41 25.58 8.65
N GLU A 191 -8.85 25.29 7.42
CA GLU A 191 -10.10 24.56 7.17
C GLU A 191 -10.03 23.10 7.63
N ASP A 192 -8.83 22.49 7.63
CA ASP A 192 -8.63 21.08 7.99
C ASP A 192 -7.62 20.86 9.14
N VAL A 193 -6.82 21.86 9.50
CA VAL A 193 -5.76 21.78 10.52
C VAL A 193 -6.19 22.53 11.80
N PRO A 194 -6.24 21.86 12.97
CA PRO A 194 -6.52 22.53 14.24
C PRO A 194 -5.56 23.69 14.56
N ALA A 195 -6.08 24.74 15.18
CA ALA A 195 -5.32 25.98 15.43
C ALA A 195 -4.04 25.77 16.29
N ASP A 196 -4.03 24.76 17.16
CA ASP A 196 -2.88 24.34 17.97
C ASP A 196 -1.75 23.67 17.17
N GLN A 197 -2.04 23.22 15.94
CA GLN A 197 -1.10 22.53 15.03
C GLN A 197 -0.75 23.36 13.79
N LEU A 198 -1.55 24.38 13.48
CA LEU A 198 -1.43 25.22 12.28
C LEU A 198 -0.07 25.94 12.18
N ASP A 199 0.41 26.54 13.26
CA ASP A 199 1.69 27.26 13.27
C ASP A 199 2.88 26.32 13.04
N ALA A 200 2.87 25.12 13.64
CA ALA A 200 3.92 24.13 13.45
C ALA A 200 3.97 23.63 11.99
N ARG A 201 2.81 23.33 11.39
CA ARG A 201 2.71 22.88 10.00
C ARG A 201 3.14 23.94 9.00
N LEU A 202 2.83 25.22 9.26
CA LEU A 202 3.36 26.34 8.46
C LEU A 202 4.87 26.50 8.60
N GLN A 203 5.45 26.25 9.78
CA GLN A 203 6.91 26.27 9.99
C GLN A 203 7.62 25.10 9.28
N GLU A 204 7.03 23.90 9.25
CA GLU A 204 7.51 22.77 8.45
C GLU A 204 7.55 23.13 6.96
N TRP A 205 6.48 23.72 6.44
CA TRP A 205 6.41 24.19 5.05
C TRP A 205 7.43 25.30 4.75
N ALA A 206 7.67 26.23 5.67
CA ALA A 206 8.67 27.29 5.51
C ALA A 206 10.12 26.76 5.45
N GLN A 207 10.43 25.69 6.17
CA GLN A 207 11.72 25.00 6.05
C GLN A 207 11.89 24.32 4.69
N LEU A 208 10.80 23.74 4.17
CA LEU A 208 10.75 23.02 2.90
C LEU A 208 10.65 23.93 1.65
N ALA A 209 10.28 25.20 1.81
CA ALA A 209 10.03 26.13 0.71
C ALA A 209 11.29 26.60 -0.05
N ARG A 210 12.49 26.34 0.48
CA ARG A 210 13.74 26.78 -0.15
C ARG A 210 13.98 26.07 -1.50
N PRO A 211 14.44 26.75 -2.57
CA PRO A 211 14.53 26.15 -3.92
C PRO A 211 15.24 24.79 -3.96
N GLU A 212 16.40 24.70 -3.30
CA GLU A 212 17.28 23.53 -3.23
C GLU A 212 16.67 22.30 -2.51
N SER A 213 15.60 22.49 -1.75
CA SER A 213 14.99 21.43 -0.93
C SER A 213 14.05 20.49 -1.71
N PHE A 214 14.18 20.36 -3.04
CA PHE A 214 13.26 19.57 -3.88
C PHE A 214 13.19 18.08 -3.48
N GLY A 215 14.33 17.41 -3.28
CA GLY A 215 14.36 16.02 -2.82
C GLY A 215 13.77 15.84 -1.42
N VAL A 216 13.98 16.83 -0.55
CA VAL A 216 13.46 16.83 0.83
C VAL A 216 11.95 17.07 0.84
N ARG A 217 11.44 17.96 -0.03
CA ARG A 217 9.99 18.19 -0.25
C ARG A 217 9.28 16.90 -0.66
N VAL A 218 9.77 16.23 -1.72
CA VAL A 218 9.13 15.00 -2.21
C VAL A 218 9.21 13.89 -1.17
N ALA A 219 10.36 13.66 -0.54
CA ALA A 219 10.49 12.68 0.55
C ALA A 219 9.53 13.00 1.72
N SER A 220 9.41 14.26 2.11
CA SER A 220 8.49 14.69 3.18
C SER A 220 7.01 14.52 2.83
N VAL A 221 6.62 14.68 1.57
CA VAL A 221 5.23 14.43 1.10
C VAL A 221 4.93 12.94 1.05
N LEU A 222 5.92 12.11 0.67
CA LEU A 222 5.80 10.65 0.64
C LEU A 222 5.93 10.00 2.04
N GLY A 223 6.39 10.75 3.06
CA GLY A 223 6.71 10.19 4.38
C GLY A 223 8.00 9.35 4.41
N THR A 224 8.82 9.43 3.36
CA THR A 224 10.08 8.69 3.22
C THR A 224 11.28 9.57 3.61
N ARG A 225 12.49 9.03 3.49
CA ARG A 225 13.75 9.75 3.70
C ARG A 225 14.64 9.56 2.49
N ILE A 226 15.41 10.56 2.09
CA ILE A 226 16.42 10.40 1.03
C ILE A 226 17.45 9.36 1.49
N ALA A 227 17.80 8.43 0.60
CA ALA A 227 18.87 7.46 0.79
C ALA A 227 20.00 7.67 -0.23
N THR A 228 21.18 7.11 0.05
CA THR A 228 22.23 6.99 -0.96
C THR A 228 21.73 6.06 -2.07
N ASP A 229 21.69 6.56 -3.30
CA ASP A 229 21.17 5.80 -4.43
C ASP A 229 22.19 5.70 -5.57
N PRO A 230 22.72 4.49 -5.85
CA PRO A 230 23.60 4.25 -7.00
C PRO A 230 22.81 4.04 -8.32
N GLY A 231 21.49 4.20 -8.32
CA GLY A 231 20.62 3.86 -9.45
C GLY A 231 20.16 2.40 -9.40
N GLN A 232 19.53 1.93 -10.49
CA GLN A 232 19.04 0.55 -10.61
C GLN A 232 20.25 -0.43 -10.73
N PRO A 233 20.22 -1.63 -10.10
CA PRO A 233 21.27 -2.63 -10.26
C PRO A 233 21.52 -2.98 -11.74
N VAL A 234 22.78 -2.95 -12.17
CA VAL A 234 23.21 -3.07 -13.58
C VAL A 234 22.58 -4.28 -14.31
N HIS A 235 22.42 -5.40 -13.61
CA HIS A 235 21.82 -6.61 -14.21
C HIS A 235 20.33 -6.49 -14.54
N LEU A 236 19.56 -5.62 -13.85
CA LEU A 236 18.15 -5.36 -14.16
C LEU A 236 18.00 -4.36 -15.31
N ALA A 237 18.95 -3.42 -15.42
CA ALA A 237 19.00 -2.43 -16.50
C ALA A 237 19.36 -3.10 -17.84
N LEU A 238 20.38 -3.96 -17.85
CA LEU A 238 20.80 -4.70 -19.04
C LEU A 238 19.79 -5.77 -19.48
N ALA A 239 18.95 -6.29 -18.58
CA ALA A 239 17.98 -7.35 -18.89
C ALA A 239 16.74 -6.88 -19.66
N ASN A 240 16.58 -5.59 -19.99
CA ASN A 240 15.38 -5.07 -20.69
C ASN A 240 15.36 -5.34 -22.22
N HIS A 241 16.00 -6.42 -22.68
CA HIS A 241 16.04 -6.82 -24.09
C HIS A 241 14.93 -7.85 -24.42
N PRO A 242 14.27 -7.78 -25.59
CA PRO A 242 13.29 -8.78 -26.00
C PRO A 242 13.94 -10.16 -26.19
N THR A 243 13.21 -11.23 -25.86
CA THR A 243 13.66 -12.62 -26.11
C THR A 243 13.51 -12.99 -27.58
N ILE A 244 14.21 -14.03 -28.07
CA ILE A 244 14.13 -14.45 -29.49
C ILE A 244 12.67 -14.67 -29.99
N PRO A 245 11.76 -15.33 -29.25
CA PRO A 245 10.36 -15.45 -29.69
C PRO A 245 9.60 -14.13 -29.69
N GLN A 246 9.96 -13.18 -28.81
CA GLN A 246 9.37 -11.84 -28.79
C GLN A 246 9.90 -10.98 -29.94
N LEU A 247 11.20 -11.08 -30.27
CA LEU A 247 11.77 -10.45 -31.47
C LEU A 247 11.11 -10.96 -32.75
N ALA A 248 10.78 -12.25 -32.81
CA ALA A 248 10.00 -12.81 -33.93
C ALA A 248 8.59 -12.21 -33.98
N ALA A 249 7.82 -12.25 -32.89
CA ALA A 249 6.47 -11.70 -32.84
C ALA A 249 6.42 -10.17 -33.05
N GLU A 250 7.43 -9.43 -32.61
CA GLU A 250 7.58 -7.99 -32.81
C GLU A 250 7.95 -7.68 -34.27
N ALA A 251 8.84 -8.48 -34.89
CA ALA A 251 9.12 -8.39 -36.33
C ALA A 251 7.92 -8.80 -37.21
N GLU A 252 7.11 -9.77 -36.80
CA GLU A 252 5.85 -10.15 -37.45
C GLU A 252 4.80 -9.04 -37.33
N ALA A 253 4.75 -8.31 -36.21
CA ALA A 253 3.87 -7.15 -36.03
C ALA A 253 4.31 -5.90 -36.82
N PHE A 254 5.61 -5.77 -37.13
CA PHE A 254 6.16 -4.72 -37.99
C PHE A 254 6.34 -5.14 -39.46
N ALA A 255 6.02 -6.38 -39.82
CA ALA A 255 5.97 -6.82 -41.20
C ALA A 255 4.71 -6.24 -41.86
N GLU A 256 4.87 -5.24 -42.74
CA GLU A 256 3.76 -4.83 -43.61
C GLU A 256 3.26 -6.05 -44.39
N PRO A 257 1.94 -6.27 -44.48
CA PRO A 257 1.39 -7.34 -45.28
C PRO A 257 1.73 -7.04 -46.74
N LEU A 258 2.72 -7.76 -47.27
CA LEU A 258 3.13 -7.70 -48.67
C LEU A 258 1.88 -7.82 -49.55
N ALA A 259 1.48 -6.70 -50.16
CA ALA A 259 0.36 -6.69 -51.09
C ALA A 259 0.63 -7.77 -52.15
N PRO A 260 -0.34 -8.65 -52.47
CA PRO A 260 -0.07 -9.86 -53.25
C PRO A 260 0.50 -9.48 -54.61
N THR A 261 1.82 -9.63 -54.75
CA THR A 261 2.55 -9.29 -55.96
C THR A 261 1.96 -10.11 -57.09
N GLN A 262 1.28 -9.45 -58.03
CA GLN A 262 0.79 -10.11 -59.22
C GLN A 262 1.99 -10.76 -59.91
N ALA A 263 1.92 -12.08 -60.08
CA ALA A 263 3.05 -12.86 -60.56
C ALA A 263 3.35 -12.51 -62.02
N ALA A 264 4.25 -11.55 -62.22
CA ALA A 264 4.85 -11.32 -63.52
C ALA A 264 5.60 -12.61 -63.91
N GLU A 265 5.24 -13.17 -65.08
CA GLU A 265 5.70 -14.48 -65.53
C GLU A 265 7.20 -14.47 -65.89
N GLY A 266 8.06 -14.61 -64.87
CA GLY A 266 9.45 -14.99 -65.04
C GLY A 266 9.55 -16.44 -65.50
N PRO A 267 10.49 -16.80 -66.40
CA PRO A 267 10.58 -18.15 -66.96
C PRO A 267 10.94 -19.17 -65.88
N VAL A 268 10.00 -20.07 -65.59
CA VAL A 268 10.18 -21.18 -64.65
C VAL A 268 11.21 -22.19 -65.18
N LEU A 269 12.37 -22.25 -64.52
CA LEU A 269 13.28 -23.39 -64.64
C LEU A 269 12.72 -24.53 -63.80
N ALA A 270 12.39 -25.65 -64.46
CA ALA A 270 11.69 -26.77 -63.84
C ALA A 270 12.51 -27.43 -62.71
N GLN A 271 11.84 -27.70 -61.59
CA GLN A 271 12.26 -28.68 -60.59
C GLN A 271 11.09 -29.65 -60.37
N ALA A 272 11.41 -30.92 -60.15
CA ALA A 272 10.48 -32.03 -60.40
C ALA A 272 9.39 -32.17 -59.33
N GLU A 273 8.19 -32.59 -59.77
CA GLU A 273 7.12 -33.05 -58.89
C GLU A 273 7.53 -34.33 -58.15
N LEU A 274 7.08 -34.43 -56.89
CA LEU A 274 6.95 -35.68 -56.16
C LEU A 274 5.46 -35.86 -55.81
N PRO A 275 4.93 -37.10 -55.85
CA PRO A 275 3.49 -37.33 -55.70
C PRO A 275 2.97 -36.99 -54.30
N PRO A 276 1.69 -36.59 -54.17
CA PRO A 276 1.09 -36.24 -52.89
C PRO A 276 0.95 -37.46 -51.97
N ALA A 277 1.04 -37.21 -50.66
CA ALA A 277 0.65 -38.15 -49.61
C ALA A 277 -0.66 -37.69 -48.97
N ASP A 278 -1.62 -38.60 -48.80
CA ASP A 278 -2.99 -38.26 -48.42
C ASP A 278 -3.19 -37.85 -46.96
N GLY A 279 -4.08 -36.87 -46.77
CA GLY A 279 -5.14 -36.96 -45.75
C GLY A 279 -4.75 -36.90 -44.27
N ALA A 280 -4.42 -35.71 -43.76
CA ALA A 280 -4.51 -35.39 -42.33
C ALA A 280 -5.38 -34.14 -42.11
N ALA A 281 -6.64 -34.33 -41.75
CA ALA A 281 -7.58 -33.23 -41.51
C ALA A 281 -7.35 -32.59 -40.13
N TYR A 282 -6.84 -31.36 -40.12
CA TYR A 282 -6.86 -30.51 -38.92
C TYR A 282 -8.22 -29.83 -38.79
N ALA A 283 -8.92 -30.09 -37.69
CA ALA A 283 -10.20 -29.44 -37.39
C ALA A 283 -9.95 -28.03 -36.84
N ASP A 284 -10.57 -27.02 -37.46
CA ASP A 284 -10.61 -25.66 -36.92
C ASP A 284 -11.46 -25.62 -35.64
N VAL A 285 -10.81 -25.29 -34.51
CA VAL A 285 -11.46 -25.08 -33.23
C VAL A 285 -11.46 -23.57 -32.94
N GLY A 286 -12.37 -22.85 -33.61
CA GLY A 286 -12.48 -21.40 -33.52
C GLY A 286 -12.76 -20.89 -32.10
N VAL A 287 -11.70 -20.50 -31.38
CA VAL A 287 -11.78 -19.92 -30.03
C VAL A 287 -12.35 -18.51 -30.10
N ARG A 288 -13.64 -18.37 -29.78
CA ARG A 288 -14.27 -17.04 -29.62
C ARG A 288 -13.83 -16.40 -28.30
N LEU A 289 -12.81 -15.54 -28.37
CA LEU A 289 -12.50 -14.57 -27.33
C LEU A 289 -13.67 -13.61 -27.13
N ALA A 290 -14.40 -13.78 -26.02
CA ALA A 290 -15.42 -12.82 -25.61
C ALA A 290 -14.74 -11.53 -25.12
N ALA A 291 -15.01 -10.40 -25.79
CA ALA A 291 -14.48 -9.11 -25.37
C ALA A 291 -15.03 -8.72 -23.99
N ALA A 292 -14.14 -8.62 -22.99
CA ALA A 292 -14.51 -8.12 -21.67
C ALA A 292 -14.76 -6.60 -21.75
N ALA A 293 -15.90 -6.16 -21.21
CA ALA A 293 -16.22 -4.73 -21.12
C ALA A 293 -15.20 -4.00 -20.21
N PRO A 294 -14.86 -2.72 -20.50
CA PRO A 294 -13.89 -1.98 -19.71
C PRO A 294 -14.37 -1.78 -18.26
N ALA A 295 -13.52 -2.13 -17.31
CA ALA A 295 -13.78 -1.90 -15.89
C ALA A 295 -13.72 -0.38 -15.56
N PRO A 296 -14.54 0.11 -14.62
CA PRO A 296 -14.53 1.54 -14.24
C PRO A 296 -13.21 1.94 -13.59
N SER A 297 -12.73 3.15 -13.91
CA SER A 297 -11.49 3.70 -13.38
C SER A 297 -11.58 4.06 -11.88
N PRO A 298 -10.54 3.79 -11.07
CA PRO A 298 -10.55 4.06 -9.64
C PRO A 298 -10.49 5.55 -9.33
N GLN A 299 -11.38 6.02 -8.46
CA GLN A 299 -11.59 7.46 -8.21
C GLN A 299 -10.68 8.05 -7.12
N SER A 300 -9.71 7.29 -6.56
CA SER A 300 -8.75 7.83 -5.59
C SER A 300 -7.44 7.03 -5.48
N PHE A 301 -6.39 7.69 -4.98
CA PHE A 301 -5.09 7.08 -4.71
C PHE A 301 -5.16 5.96 -3.65
N ASP A 302 -5.91 6.15 -2.56
CA ASP A 302 -6.06 5.14 -1.50
C ASP A 302 -6.83 3.89 -1.95
N SER A 303 -7.84 4.04 -2.82
CA SER A 303 -8.62 2.90 -3.33
C SER A 303 -7.85 2.05 -4.33
N ALA A 304 -6.77 2.58 -4.91
CA ALA A 304 -5.97 1.93 -5.94
C ALA A 304 -5.13 0.72 -5.45
N PHE A 305 -5.00 0.50 -4.14
CA PHE A 305 -4.19 -0.57 -3.54
C PHE A 305 -5.03 -1.72 -2.95
N THR A 306 -6.35 -1.69 -3.12
CA THR A 306 -7.27 -2.80 -2.81
C THR A 306 -8.00 -3.23 -4.07
N ALA A 307 -7.38 -4.12 -4.86
CA ALA A 307 -8.07 -4.78 -5.96
C ALA A 307 -9.14 -5.75 -5.40
N GLU A 308 -10.41 -5.43 -5.60
CA GLU A 308 -11.52 -6.28 -5.17
C GLU A 308 -11.78 -7.36 -6.22
N ALA A 309 -11.10 -8.51 -6.06
CA ALA A 309 -11.40 -9.71 -6.83
C ALA A 309 -12.77 -10.28 -6.43
N ALA A 310 -13.59 -10.66 -7.41
CA ALA A 310 -14.88 -11.31 -7.17
C ALA A 310 -14.70 -12.58 -6.32
N ALA A 311 -15.58 -12.74 -5.33
CA ALA A 311 -15.22 -13.48 -4.12
C ALA A 311 -15.25 -15.01 -4.24
N SER A 312 -14.28 -15.66 -3.57
CA SER A 312 -14.59 -16.80 -2.68
C SER A 312 -13.49 -17.05 -1.62
N VAL A 313 -13.94 -17.52 -0.44
CA VAL A 313 -13.19 -18.16 0.67
C VAL A 313 -11.97 -17.47 1.35
N THR A 314 -12.29 -16.63 2.33
CA THR A 314 -11.83 -16.74 3.74
C THR A 314 -10.32 -16.85 4.08
N ALA A 315 -9.67 -15.71 4.33
CA ALA A 315 -8.58 -15.58 5.34
C ALA A 315 -8.45 -14.11 5.80
N VAL A 316 -8.16 -13.85 7.10
CA VAL A 316 -8.04 -12.49 7.65
C VAL A 316 -6.83 -12.34 8.59
N ALA A 317 -5.88 -11.46 8.26
CA ALA A 317 -4.71 -11.13 9.08
C ALA A 317 -4.20 -9.69 8.85
N GLU A 318 -3.51 -9.11 9.84
CA GLU A 318 -3.13 -7.68 9.92
C GLU A 318 -1.79 -7.29 9.22
N PRO A 319 -1.67 -6.03 8.76
CA PRO A 319 -0.56 -5.12 9.04
C PRO A 319 -0.97 -4.11 10.17
N ARG A 320 -0.14 -3.57 11.10
CA ARG A 320 1.24 -3.03 11.10
C ARG A 320 1.33 -1.73 10.25
N THR A 321 1.90 -0.61 10.67
CA THR A 321 3.16 -0.32 11.44
C THR A 321 2.97 0.77 12.54
N VAL A 322 3.77 0.88 13.63
CA VAL A 322 5.10 1.54 13.86
C VAL A 322 5.09 3.06 13.55
N THR A 323 5.34 3.99 14.50
CA THR A 323 6.66 4.44 15.02
C THR A 323 6.70 4.88 16.52
N LYS A 324 7.87 5.34 17.02
CA LYS A 324 8.17 5.85 18.40
C LYS A 324 8.47 7.38 18.37
N PRO A 325 8.34 8.13 19.49
CA PRO A 325 9.51 8.57 20.31
C PRO A 325 9.24 8.63 21.85
N VAL A 326 10.19 8.46 22.80
CA VAL A 326 11.16 9.41 23.46
C VAL A 326 10.52 10.56 24.30
N VAL A 327 10.87 10.89 25.57
CA VAL A 327 11.39 10.12 26.75
C VAL A 327 11.34 10.93 28.10
N GLN A 328 11.24 10.25 29.25
CA GLN A 328 11.48 10.69 30.66
C GLN A 328 10.65 11.92 31.23
N PRO A 329 10.84 12.44 32.50
CA PRO A 329 9.91 12.05 33.58
C PRO A 329 9.46 13.14 34.62
N ALA A 330 8.53 12.74 35.52
CA ALA A 330 8.25 13.32 36.86
C ALA A 330 7.61 14.74 36.91
N PRO A 331 7.10 15.24 38.08
CA PRO A 331 6.97 14.63 39.41
C PRO A 331 5.50 14.48 39.91
N ALA A 332 5.32 14.13 41.18
CA ALA A 332 4.03 13.77 41.79
C ALA A 332 3.36 14.91 42.60
N ARG A 333 2.08 14.72 43.00
CA ARG A 333 1.65 14.88 44.41
C ARG A 333 0.27 14.26 44.74
N VAL A 334 0.12 14.06 46.06
CA VAL A 334 -1.04 13.67 46.92
C VAL A 334 -2.36 14.44 46.62
N ALA A 335 -3.58 14.03 47.05
CA ALA A 335 -3.98 13.05 48.08
C ALA A 335 -5.38 12.38 47.89
N ALA A 336 -5.63 11.41 48.78
CA ALA A 336 -6.85 11.08 49.53
C ALA A 336 -8.02 12.13 49.61
N ALA A 337 -9.28 11.78 49.94
CA ALA A 337 -9.91 10.49 50.31
C ALA A 337 -11.45 10.49 50.10
N ARG A 338 -12.10 9.34 50.35
CA ARG A 338 -13.56 9.12 50.57
C ARG A 338 -13.82 8.98 52.09
N PRO A 339 -15.02 9.26 52.67
CA PRO A 339 -16.20 8.38 52.52
C PRO A 339 -17.63 8.97 52.75
N SER A 340 -18.66 8.13 52.45
CA SER A 340 -19.98 7.89 53.14
C SER A 340 -20.84 9.03 53.75
N VAL A 341 -22.16 8.94 53.95
CA VAL A 341 -23.15 7.81 53.92
C VAL A 341 -24.39 8.23 53.05
N ARG A 342 -25.70 7.94 53.22
CA ARG A 342 -26.55 7.13 54.15
C ARG A 342 -27.64 6.36 53.35
N ARG A 343 -28.94 6.44 53.68
CA ARG A 343 -30.07 5.71 53.04
C ARG A 343 -31.43 6.32 53.43
N ALA A 344 -32.41 6.37 52.52
CA ALA A 344 -33.86 6.56 52.76
C ALA A 344 -34.67 5.98 51.56
N PRO A 345 -35.97 5.64 51.69
CA PRO A 345 -36.62 4.67 50.80
C PRO A 345 -37.59 5.21 49.71
N ALA A 346 -37.78 4.36 48.70
CA ALA A 346 -38.85 4.22 47.71
C ALA A 346 -39.96 5.29 47.57
N ARG A 347 -40.10 5.79 46.34
CA ARG A 347 -41.38 6.15 45.72
C ARG A 347 -41.56 5.28 44.47
N ALA A 348 -42.76 4.75 44.24
CA ALA A 348 -43.05 4.00 43.00
C ALA A 348 -43.13 4.97 41.81
N VAL A 349 -42.47 4.59 40.72
CA VAL A 349 -42.53 5.20 39.39
C VAL A 349 -42.62 4.05 38.38
N GLU A 350 -43.13 4.33 37.19
CA GLU A 350 -43.17 3.48 36.00
C GLU A 350 -41.87 2.67 35.78
N PRO A 351 -41.91 1.52 35.07
CA PRO A 351 -40.76 0.62 34.92
C PRO A 351 -39.55 1.32 34.30
N ALA A 352 -38.72 1.89 35.17
CA ALA A 352 -37.57 2.68 34.78
C ALA A 352 -36.67 1.81 33.90
N ALA A 353 -36.27 2.34 32.75
CA ALA A 353 -35.20 1.80 31.93
C ALA A 353 -33.94 1.78 32.81
N THR A 354 -33.76 0.66 33.52
CA THR A 354 -32.85 0.55 34.65
C THR A 354 -31.45 0.46 34.10
N SER A 355 -30.87 1.64 33.88
CA SER A 355 -29.65 1.90 33.12
C SER A 355 -28.48 1.21 33.79
N GLY A 356 -28.21 0.00 33.31
CA GLY A 356 -27.28 -0.89 33.98
C GLY A 356 -25.85 -0.44 33.74
N ASN A 357 -25.08 -0.38 34.82
CA ASN A 357 -23.69 0.09 34.81
C ASN A 357 -22.70 -0.98 34.27
N HIS A 358 -23.18 -1.90 33.42
CA HIS A 358 -22.37 -2.92 32.77
C HIS A 358 -22.32 -2.70 31.25
N LEU A 359 -21.17 -3.07 30.68
CA LEU A 359 -20.92 -3.10 29.25
C LEU A 359 -20.54 -4.51 28.82
N VAL A 360 -20.92 -4.87 27.60
CA VAL A 360 -20.53 -6.12 26.97
C VAL A 360 -19.64 -5.81 25.78
N GLN A 361 -18.34 -6.11 25.88
CA GLN A 361 -17.43 -5.99 24.75
C GLN A 361 -17.67 -7.16 23.78
N LEU A 362 -18.02 -6.83 22.54
CA LEU A 362 -18.34 -7.77 21.46
C LEU A 362 -17.17 -8.00 20.50
N GLY A 363 -16.26 -7.03 20.38
CA GLY A 363 -15.14 -7.11 19.45
C GLY A 363 -14.05 -6.07 19.70
N SER A 364 -12.97 -6.14 18.92
CA SER A 364 -11.85 -5.21 18.93
C SER A 364 -11.29 -5.10 17.51
N PHE A 365 -11.28 -3.89 16.96
CA PHE A 365 -11.01 -3.65 15.54
C PHE A 365 -9.83 -2.68 15.37
N SER A 366 -9.13 -2.77 14.24
CA SER A 366 -7.99 -1.90 13.93
C SER A 366 -8.37 -0.44 13.64
N SER A 367 -9.60 -0.18 13.18
CA SER A 367 -10.10 1.16 12.87
C SER A 367 -11.53 1.41 13.39
N GLU A 368 -11.87 2.68 13.57
CA GLU A 368 -13.20 3.08 14.04
C GLU A 368 -14.30 2.79 13.00
N ALA A 369 -13.99 2.92 11.70
CA ALA A 369 -14.89 2.56 10.62
C ALA A 369 -15.19 1.05 10.60
N ALA A 370 -14.20 0.20 10.89
CA ALA A 370 -14.42 -1.23 11.06
C ALA A 370 -15.27 -1.53 12.31
N ALA A 371 -15.03 -0.84 13.43
CA ALA A 371 -15.83 -0.94 14.64
C ALA A 371 -17.31 -0.59 14.43
N ARG A 372 -17.60 0.52 13.72
CA ARG A 372 -18.98 0.93 13.39
C ARG A 372 -19.67 -0.06 12.43
N ARG A 373 -18.97 -0.53 11.38
CA ARG A 373 -19.53 -1.57 10.47
C ARG A 373 -19.81 -2.89 11.20
N ALA A 374 -18.92 -3.29 12.11
CA ALA A 374 -19.12 -4.50 12.91
C ALA A 374 -20.34 -4.41 13.85
N TRP A 375 -20.63 -3.24 14.42
CA TRP A 375 -21.85 -3.04 15.22
C TRP A 375 -23.13 -3.36 14.45
N GLY A 376 -23.25 -2.90 13.20
CA GLY A 376 -24.39 -3.26 12.33
C GLY A 376 -24.54 -4.77 12.13
N ILE A 377 -23.41 -5.49 11.93
CA ILE A 377 -23.39 -6.96 11.81
C ILE A 377 -23.81 -7.62 13.13
N TYR A 378 -23.39 -7.10 14.29
CA TYR A 378 -23.79 -7.63 15.59
C TYR A 378 -25.28 -7.40 15.88
N VAL A 379 -25.83 -6.22 15.56
CA VAL A 379 -27.28 -5.93 15.73
C VAL A 379 -28.12 -6.81 14.81
N ALA A 380 -27.75 -6.96 13.54
CA ALA A 380 -28.45 -7.85 12.60
C ALA A 380 -28.42 -9.33 13.04
N ARG A 381 -27.30 -9.78 13.62
CA ARG A 381 -27.14 -11.17 14.10
C ARG A 381 -27.73 -11.41 15.49
N ILE A 382 -27.91 -10.35 16.29
CA ILE A 382 -28.39 -10.41 17.68
C ILE A 382 -29.39 -9.27 17.87
N PRO A 383 -30.68 -9.46 17.52
CA PRO A 383 -31.70 -8.41 17.60
C PRO A 383 -31.86 -7.79 19.00
N GLN A 384 -31.48 -8.51 20.06
CA GLN A 384 -31.42 -8.00 21.43
C GLN A 384 -30.41 -6.85 21.64
N LEU A 385 -29.52 -6.56 20.69
CA LEU A 385 -28.56 -5.46 20.76
C LEU A 385 -29.08 -4.12 20.21
N SER A 386 -30.20 -4.10 19.48
CA SER A 386 -30.70 -2.86 18.83
C SER A 386 -31.07 -1.77 19.85
N GLY A 387 -31.59 -2.16 21.02
CA GLY A 387 -32.02 -1.26 22.09
C GLY A 387 -30.92 -0.83 23.08
N PHE A 388 -29.64 -0.97 22.73
CA PHE A 388 -28.51 -0.63 23.62
C PHE A 388 -27.52 0.34 22.94
N ASP A 389 -26.92 1.23 23.73
CA ASP A 389 -25.93 2.22 23.25
C ASP A 389 -24.72 1.54 22.58
N MET A 390 -24.30 2.04 21.40
CA MET A 390 -23.00 1.69 20.85
C MET A 390 -21.92 2.51 21.57
N VAL A 391 -21.06 1.84 22.33
CA VAL A 391 -19.93 2.45 23.02
C VAL A 391 -18.63 2.00 22.37
N ILE A 392 -17.96 2.91 21.67
CA ILE A 392 -16.62 2.67 21.13
C ILE A 392 -15.58 3.22 22.12
N THR A 393 -14.70 2.34 22.60
CA THR A 393 -13.58 2.71 23.46
C THR A 393 -12.26 2.49 22.74
N LYS A 394 -11.42 3.53 22.68
CA LYS A 394 -10.04 3.38 22.19
C LYS A 394 -9.20 2.71 23.30
N ALA A 395 -8.46 1.67 22.94
CA ALA A 395 -7.56 0.98 23.85
C ALA A 395 -6.22 0.70 23.18
N VAL A 396 -5.12 0.84 23.92
CA VAL A 396 -3.77 0.54 23.44
C VAL A 396 -3.32 -0.78 24.06
N VAL A 397 -3.03 -1.78 23.22
CA VAL A 397 -2.59 -3.11 23.64
C VAL A 397 -1.29 -3.44 22.92
N ARG A 398 -0.21 -3.68 23.66
CA ARG A 398 1.14 -3.95 23.13
C ARG A 398 1.59 -2.92 22.06
N GLY A 399 1.29 -1.64 22.30
CA GLY A 399 1.66 -0.53 21.40
C GLY A 399 0.75 -0.31 20.19
N LYS A 400 -0.23 -1.19 19.93
CA LYS A 400 -1.24 -0.99 18.87
C LYS A 400 -2.51 -0.34 19.41
N THR A 401 -3.08 0.59 18.64
CA THR A 401 -4.44 1.10 18.87
C THR A 401 -5.46 0.08 18.40
N TYR A 402 -6.45 -0.22 19.25
CA TYR A 402 -7.65 -0.97 18.92
C TYR A 402 -8.91 -0.22 19.35
N TYR A 403 -9.95 -0.31 18.53
CA TYR A 403 -11.29 0.23 18.78
C TYR A 403 -12.18 -0.90 19.30
N ARG A 404 -12.46 -0.89 20.60
CA ARG A 404 -13.29 -1.90 21.27
C ARG A 404 -14.76 -1.51 21.16
N VAL A 405 -15.53 -2.33 20.47
CA VAL A 405 -17.00 -2.20 20.38
C VAL A 405 -17.61 -2.85 21.61
N SER A 406 -18.35 -2.07 22.39
CA SER A 406 -19.18 -2.58 23.49
C SER A 406 -20.61 -2.09 23.37
N ALA A 407 -21.56 -2.95 23.72
CA ALA A 407 -22.92 -2.51 24.05
C ALA A 407 -22.90 -1.85 25.45
N GLY A 408 -23.61 -0.74 25.62
CA GLY A 408 -23.73 0.00 26.88
C GLY A 408 -25.12 -0.05 27.52
N GLY A 409 -25.22 0.32 28.80
CA GLY A 409 -26.50 0.43 29.53
C GLY A 409 -27.09 -0.88 30.04
N LEU A 410 -26.36 -2.00 29.97
CA LEU A 410 -26.88 -3.33 30.30
C LEU A 410 -26.88 -3.60 31.79
N GLN A 411 -27.92 -4.26 32.30
CA GLN A 411 -27.92 -4.81 33.65
C GLN A 411 -26.98 -6.02 33.76
N ARG A 412 -26.53 -6.35 34.97
CA ARG A 412 -25.59 -7.46 35.22
C ARG A 412 -26.08 -8.81 34.66
N ALA A 413 -27.37 -9.10 34.82
CA ALA A 413 -27.99 -10.34 34.31
C ALA A 413 -28.10 -10.35 32.77
N GLN A 414 -28.55 -9.25 32.17
CA GLN A 414 -28.64 -9.06 30.72
C GLN A 414 -27.26 -9.19 30.05
N ALA A 415 -26.25 -8.54 30.64
CA ALA A 415 -24.86 -8.62 30.19
C ALA A 415 -24.31 -10.06 30.22
N GLY A 416 -24.71 -10.86 31.23
CA GLY A 416 -24.39 -12.30 31.28
C GLY A 416 -25.06 -13.10 30.16
N SER A 417 -26.38 -12.92 29.98
CA SER A 417 -27.20 -13.65 28.99
C SER A 417 -26.79 -13.35 27.54
N ILE A 418 -26.56 -12.09 27.20
CA ILE A 418 -26.03 -11.72 25.88
C ILE A 418 -24.64 -12.32 25.69
N CYS A 419 -23.80 -12.36 26.73
CA CYS A 419 -22.44 -12.88 26.60
C CYS A 419 -22.37 -14.42 26.47
N SER A 420 -23.31 -15.18 27.04
CA SER A 420 -23.43 -16.62 26.76
C SER A 420 -23.97 -16.87 25.35
N SER A 421 -24.95 -16.08 24.89
CA SER A 421 -25.49 -16.14 23.51
C SER A 421 -24.45 -15.79 22.43
N VAL A 422 -23.54 -14.85 22.70
CA VAL A 422 -22.42 -14.54 21.82
C VAL A 422 -21.39 -15.69 21.81
N LYS A 423 -21.08 -16.27 22.98
CA LYS A 423 -20.11 -17.38 23.11
C LYS A 423 -20.58 -18.70 22.50
N SER A 424 -21.86 -19.06 22.63
CA SER A 424 -22.42 -20.27 21.99
C SER A 424 -22.39 -20.19 20.46
N ARG A 425 -22.23 -18.99 19.90
CA ARG A 425 -22.04 -18.72 18.47
C ARG A 425 -20.56 -18.55 18.07
N GLY A 426 -19.63 -19.04 18.91
CA GLY A 426 -18.20 -19.05 18.63
C GLY A 426 -17.51 -17.67 18.67
N GLN A 427 -18.15 -16.64 19.23
CA GLN A 427 -17.61 -15.28 19.27
C GLN A 427 -17.07 -14.92 20.67
N ALA A 428 -15.93 -14.23 20.72
CA ALA A 428 -15.30 -13.82 21.97
C ALA A 428 -16.08 -12.64 22.61
N CYS A 429 -16.55 -12.84 23.85
CA CYS A 429 -17.30 -11.83 24.58
C CYS A 429 -16.80 -11.64 26.02
N PHE A 430 -16.77 -10.39 26.47
CA PHE A 430 -16.37 -10.00 27.83
C PHE A 430 -17.35 -8.97 28.43
N ALA A 431 -18.06 -9.35 29.49
CA ALA A 431 -18.91 -8.45 30.28
C ALA A 431 -18.10 -7.82 31.42
N TRP A 432 -18.20 -6.50 31.60
CA TRP A 432 -17.46 -5.72 32.61
C TRP A 432 -18.32 -4.58 33.17
N SER A 433 -17.90 -3.94 34.27
CA SER A 433 -18.61 -2.80 34.88
C SER A 433 -17.95 -1.48 34.51
N GLN A 434 -18.74 -0.45 34.16
CA GLN A 434 -18.22 0.82 33.61
C GLN A 434 -17.21 1.50 34.55
N GLY A 435 -17.41 1.41 35.87
CA GLY A 435 -16.50 1.92 36.90
C GLY A 435 -15.21 1.12 37.12
N ARG A 436 -14.93 0.07 36.32
CA ARG A 436 -13.68 -0.70 36.33
C ARG A 436 -13.20 -0.90 34.89
N PRO A 437 -12.60 0.13 34.24
CA PRO A 437 -12.10 0.02 32.87
C PRO A 437 -11.05 -1.09 32.73
N MET A 438 -11.07 -1.78 31.59
CA MET A 438 -10.08 -2.82 31.30
C MET A 438 -8.67 -2.25 31.09
N PRO A 439 -7.61 -3.04 31.39
CA PRO A 439 -6.23 -2.63 31.13
C PRO A 439 -6.02 -2.16 29.68
N GLY A 440 -5.38 -0.99 29.54
CA GLY A 440 -5.08 -0.36 28.25
C GLY A 440 -6.18 0.52 27.67
N ALA A 441 -7.35 0.67 28.31
CA ALA A 441 -8.36 1.65 27.89
C ALA A 441 -7.84 3.09 28.09
N VAL A 442 -7.91 3.93 27.05
CA VAL A 442 -7.65 5.38 27.15
C VAL A 442 -8.98 6.12 27.23
N ALA A 443 -9.05 7.17 28.06
CA ALA A 443 -10.30 7.72 28.59
C ALA A 443 -11.28 8.38 27.58
N ARG A 444 -10.97 8.40 26.27
CA ARG A 444 -11.90 8.86 25.22
C ARG A 444 -12.93 7.76 24.94
N THR A 445 -14.08 7.87 25.61
CA THR A 445 -15.23 6.96 25.47
C THR A 445 -16.31 7.61 24.60
N THR A 446 -16.31 7.31 23.30
CA THR A 446 -17.32 7.84 22.39
C THR A 446 -18.58 6.99 22.48
N ARG A 447 -19.65 7.53 23.07
CA ARG A 447 -20.99 6.94 22.97
C ARG A 447 -21.66 7.47 21.70
N MET A 448 -22.25 6.56 20.94
CA MET A 448 -23.19 6.87 19.86
C MET A 448 -24.52 6.27 20.25
N ALA A 449 -25.53 7.11 20.49
CA ALA A 449 -26.90 6.66 20.71
C ALA A 449 -27.44 6.02 19.43
N ALA A 450 -28.27 4.99 19.57
CA ALA A 450 -29.05 4.49 18.45
C ALA A 450 -30.10 5.53 18.01
N ARG A 451 -30.38 5.56 16.71
CA ARG A 451 -31.55 6.18 16.08
C ARG A 451 -32.22 5.12 15.20
#